data_AF-A0A6N2ENM7-F1
#
_entry.id   AF-A0A6N2ENM7-F1
#
_cell.length_a   1.000
_cell.length_b   1.000
_cell.length_c   1.000
_cell.angle_alpha   90.00
_cell.angle_beta   90.00
_cell.angle_gamma   90.00
#
_symmetry.space_group_name_H-M   'P 1'
#
loop_
_entity.id
_entity.type
_entity.pdbx_description
1 polymer ?
#
loop_
_entity_poly.entity_id
_entity_poly.type
_entity_poly.pdbx_seq_one_letter_code
_entity_poly.pdbx_strand_id
1 'polypeptide(L)'
;MNTLITSRRPTDRLRLAAAAFGLRPVHRAMPTAKSRPDPRTLDACRRAADRIFDTLAPGQTLLLSGPSGSGKSTALALLNTRLARRKRPRYRVEHRRPALADRCVIDLVPGDPARACRALTRAGLGDATLLGRTPNELSEGQRMRLRLAIAMTRAEATPGAWILIDEAWSTLDEPTAFTTASALRHWAKAARVRVVSAGSPERLADLLQPDALVYLGVDSSVHTIERGRA
;
A
#
# COMPACT_ATOMS: atom_id res chain seq x y z
N MET A 1 -7.41 18.56 -32.74
CA MET A 1 -8.44 19.28 -31.96
C MET A 1 -8.40 18.76 -30.53
N ASN A 2 -8.04 19.59 -29.55
CA ASN A 2 -7.78 19.12 -28.18
C ASN A 2 -9.09 18.89 -27.42
N THR A 3 -9.18 17.77 -26.71
CA THR A 3 -10.42 17.33 -26.05
C THR A 3 -10.30 17.44 -24.54
N LEU A 4 -11.28 18.05 -23.89
CA LEU A 4 -11.40 18.11 -22.43
C LEU A 4 -12.36 17.00 -21.97
N ILE A 5 -11.87 15.99 -21.27
CA ILE A 5 -12.70 14.87 -20.82
C ILE A 5 -13.42 15.26 -19.52
N THR A 6 -14.74 15.09 -19.47
CA THR A 6 -15.55 15.42 -18.30
C THR A 6 -16.30 14.20 -17.77
N SER A 7 -16.35 14.04 -16.45
CA SER A 7 -17.07 12.96 -15.75
C SER A 7 -18.59 13.17 -15.64
N ARG A 8 -19.07 14.38 -15.98
CA ARG A 8 -20.50 14.74 -16.09
C ARG A 8 -20.77 15.36 -17.45
N ARG A 9 -22.01 15.33 -17.91
CA ARG A 9 -22.39 16.01 -19.17
C ARG A 9 -22.01 17.50 -19.10
N PRO A 10 -21.21 18.03 -20.05
CA PRO A 10 -20.79 19.43 -20.03
C PRO A 10 -21.98 20.37 -20.02
N THR A 11 -21.97 21.33 -19.09
CA THR A 11 -22.90 22.45 -19.08
C THR A 11 -22.51 23.47 -20.15
N ASP A 12 -23.43 24.37 -20.52
CA ASP A 12 -23.15 25.41 -21.52
C ASP A 12 -22.03 26.35 -21.08
N ARG A 13 -21.96 26.68 -19.79
CA ARG A 13 -20.84 27.42 -19.20
C ARG A 13 -19.49 26.72 -19.42
N LEU A 14 -19.44 25.40 -19.23
CA LEU A 14 -18.20 24.63 -19.42
C LEU A 14 -17.80 24.54 -20.90
N ARG A 15 -18.79 24.45 -21.81
CA ARG A 15 -18.55 24.48 -23.25
C ARG A 15 -17.98 25.82 -23.71
N LEU A 16 -18.58 26.92 -23.25
CA LEU A 16 -18.12 28.29 -23.53
C LEU A 16 -16.69 28.52 -23.02
N ALA A 17 -16.43 28.15 -21.77
CA ALA A 17 -15.10 28.30 -21.18
C ALA A 17 -14.04 27.47 -21.93
N ALA A 18 -14.34 26.21 -22.26
CA ALA A 18 -13.40 25.34 -22.97
C ALA A 18 -13.13 25.81 -24.41
N ALA A 19 -14.15 26.35 -25.09
CA ALA A 19 -14.01 26.89 -26.44
C ALA A 19 -13.01 28.06 -26.51
N ALA A 20 -12.98 28.92 -25.48
CA ALA A 20 -12.00 30.00 -25.37
C ALA A 20 -10.53 29.51 -25.36
N PHE A 21 -10.30 28.25 -24.99
CA PHE A 21 -8.99 27.60 -24.99
C PHE A 21 -8.81 26.61 -26.14
N GLY A 22 -9.70 26.60 -27.14
CA GLY A 22 -9.65 25.64 -28.26
C GLY A 22 -9.91 24.18 -27.83
N LEU A 23 -10.52 23.98 -26.66
CA LEU A 23 -10.84 22.66 -26.10
C LEU A 23 -12.29 22.31 -26.36
N ARG A 24 -12.55 21.06 -26.74
CA ARG A 24 -13.92 20.53 -26.86
C ARG A 24 -14.23 19.62 -25.67
N PRO A 25 -15.16 19.98 -24.77
CA PRO A 25 -15.59 19.09 -23.69
C PRO A 25 -16.30 17.87 -24.24
N VAL A 26 -15.85 16.68 -23.86
CA VAL A 26 -16.50 15.42 -24.20
C VAL A 26 -16.85 14.72 -22.90
N HIS A 27 -18.14 14.46 -22.71
CA HIS A 27 -18.58 13.57 -21.65
C HIS A 27 -18.08 12.17 -21.97
N ARG A 28 -17.16 11.68 -21.15
CA ARG A 28 -16.83 10.26 -21.10
C ARG A 28 -17.16 9.85 -19.68
N ALA A 29 -18.05 8.88 -19.53
CA ALA A 29 -18.30 8.28 -18.23
C ALA A 29 -16.94 7.82 -17.68
N MET A 30 -16.39 8.59 -16.74
CA MET A 30 -15.26 8.11 -15.97
C MET A 30 -15.81 6.98 -15.11
N PRO A 31 -15.12 5.83 -15.01
CA PRO A 31 -15.55 4.79 -14.09
C PRO A 31 -15.65 5.41 -12.70
N THR A 32 -16.87 5.62 -12.24
CA THR A 32 -17.13 5.99 -10.86
C THR A 32 -16.82 4.76 -10.02
N ALA A 33 -16.09 4.95 -8.93
CA ALA A 33 -15.84 3.87 -7.99
C ALA A 33 -17.17 3.23 -7.53
N LYS A 34 -17.17 1.89 -7.49
CA LYS A 34 -18.21 0.96 -6.99
C LYS A 34 -19.34 0.56 -7.94
N SER A 35 -19.06 0.30 -9.23
CA SER A 35 -19.68 -0.89 -9.83
C SER A 35 -19.04 -2.13 -9.21
N ARG A 36 -19.82 -3.19 -8.96
CA ARG A 36 -19.27 -4.49 -8.58
C ARG A 36 -18.22 -4.83 -9.66
N PRO A 37 -16.94 -5.12 -9.29
CA PRO A 37 -15.94 -5.42 -10.30
C PRO A 37 -16.49 -6.51 -11.20
N ASP A 38 -16.32 -6.35 -12.52
CA ASP A 38 -16.78 -7.37 -13.45
C ASP A 38 -16.19 -8.74 -13.04
N PRO A 39 -16.91 -9.85 -13.27
CA PRO A 39 -16.44 -11.18 -12.89
C PRO A 39 -15.01 -11.48 -13.35
N ARG A 40 -14.60 -11.02 -14.55
CA ARG A 40 -13.24 -11.25 -15.07
C ARG A 40 -12.18 -10.50 -14.25
N THR A 41 -12.46 -9.25 -13.91
CA THR A 41 -11.60 -8.42 -13.04
C THR A 41 -11.45 -9.03 -11.66
N LEU A 42 -12.55 -9.52 -11.08
CA LEU A 42 -12.52 -10.18 -9.77
C LEU A 42 -11.74 -11.49 -9.80
N ASP A 43 -11.86 -12.26 -10.88
CA ASP A 43 -11.08 -13.48 -11.08
C ASP A 43 -9.59 -13.17 -11.23
N ALA A 44 -9.22 -12.13 -11.98
CA ALA A 44 -7.82 -11.68 -12.06
C ALA A 44 -7.27 -11.24 -10.70
N CYS A 45 -8.05 -10.50 -9.90
CA CYS A 45 -7.66 -10.13 -8.54
C CYS A 45 -7.43 -11.36 -7.66
N ARG A 46 -8.24 -12.41 -7.83
CA ARG A 46 -8.11 -13.69 -7.12
C ARG A 46 -6.85 -14.44 -7.54
N ARG A 47 -6.61 -14.56 -8.85
CA ARG A 47 -5.38 -15.19 -9.38
C ARG A 47 -4.12 -14.45 -8.92
N ALA A 48 -4.15 -13.11 -8.88
CA ALA A 48 -3.07 -12.31 -8.34
C ALA A 48 -2.84 -12.60 -6.84
N ALA A 49 -3.91 -12.65 -6.03
CA ALA A 49 -3.81 -13.01 -4.61
C ALA A 49 -3.24 -14.43 -4.39
N ASP A 50 -3.65 -15.38 -5.21
CA ASP A 50 -3.18 -16.77 -5.16
C ASP A 50 -1.70 -16.85 -5.52
N ARG A 51 -1.30 -16.18 -6.61
CA ARG A 51 0.11 -16.09 -7.02
C ARG A 51 0.99 -15.47 -5.94
N ILE A 52 0.56 -14.38 -5.32
CA ILE A 52 1.31 -13.75 -4.21
C ILE A 52 1.50 -14.72 -3.05
N PHE A 53 0.44 -15.45 -2.69
CA PHE A 53 0.47 -16.42 -1.59
C PHE A 53 1.46 -17.56 -1.88
N ASP A 54 1.52 -18.03 -3.12
CA ASP A 54 2.35 -19.16 -3.53
C ASP A 54 3.82 -18.75 -3.78
N THR A 55 4.08 -17.54 -4.28
CA THR A 55 5.43 -17.05 -4.60
C THR A 55 6.22 -16.59 -3.37
N LEU A 56 5.59 -15.94 -2.39
CA LEU A 56 6.34 -15.17 -1.39
C LEU A 56 6.89 -16.02 -0.22
N ALA A 57 8.22 -16.15 -0.13
CA ALA A 57 8.90 -16.87 0.95
C ALA A 57 9.10 -16.00 2.22
N PRO A 58 9.35 -16.59 3.41
CA PRO A 58 9.64 -15.81 4.61
C PRO A 58 10.83 -14.87 4.42
N GLY A 59 10.67 -13.62 4.83
CA GLY A 59 11.69 -12.58 4.73
C GLY A 59 11.77 -11.88 3.39
N GLN A 60 10.90 -12.23 2.44
CA GLN A 60 10.84 -11.58 1.15
C GLN A 60 9.80 -10.47 1.10
N THR A 61 10.06 -9.49 0.24
CA THR A 61 9.13 -8.43 -0.10
C THR A 61 8.59 -8.61 -1.53
N LEU A 62 7.31 -8.30 -1.73
CA LEU A 62 6.64 -8.38 -3.03
C LEU A 62 5.91 -7.08 -3.34
N LEU A 63 6.06 -6.64 -4.59
CA LEU A 63 5.31 -5.51 -5.13
C LEU A 63 4.12 -6.01 -5.96
N LEU A 64 2.90 -5.69 -5.51
CA LEU A 64 1.70 -5.78 -6.33
C LEU A 64 1.54 -4.47 -7.11
N SER A 65 1.83 -4.56 -8.39
CA SER A 65 1.89 -3.45 -9.33
C SER A 65 0.70 -3.44 -10.28
N GLY A 66 0.40 -2.28 -10.85
CA GLY A 66 -0.64 -2.11 -11.87
C GLY A 66 -1.17 -0.68 -11.93
N PRO A 67 -1.82 -0.26 -13.03
CA PRO A 67 -2.42 1.07 -13.16
C PRO A 67 -3.48 1.35 -12.08
N SER A 68 -3.85 2.61 -11.89
CA SER A 68 -5.01 2.93 -11.04
C SER A 68 -6.28 2.26 -11.58
N GLY A 69 -7.11 1.70 -10.69
CA GLY A 69 -8.33 0.97 -11.08
C GLY A 69 -8.15 -0.48 -11.53
N SER A 70 -6.92 -1.00 -11.66
CA SER A 70 -6.64 -2.42 -11.99
C SER A 70 -7.13 -3.44 -10.95
N GLY A 71 -7.47 -2.98 -9.74
CA GLY A 71 -7.96 -3.85 -8.67
C GLY A 71 -6.91 -4.28 -7.63
N LYS A 72 -5.75 -3.60 -7.52
CA LYS A 72 -4.71 -3.91 -6.53
C LYS A 72 -5.24 -4.01 -5.09
N SER A 73 -6.00 -3.03 -4.63
CA SER A 73 -6.62 -3.05 -3.29
C SER A 73 -7.62 -4.20 -3.14
N THR A 74 -8.33 -4.56 -4.21
CA THR A 74 -9.21 -5.75 -4.24
C THR A 74 -8.41 -7.03 -4.14
N ALA A 75 -7.32 -7.19 -4.88
CA ALA A 75 -6.42 -8.33 -4.78
C ALA A 75 -5.76 -8.44 -3.39
N LEU A 76 -5.33 -7.33 -2.78
CA LEU A 76 -4.86 -7.31 -1.39
C LEU A 76 -5.95 -7.72 -0.38
N ALA A 77 -7.20 -7.30 -0.58
CA ALA A 77 -8.31 -7.71 0.27
C ALA A 77 -8.63 -9.21 0.13
N LEU A 78 -8.53 -9.77 -1.08
CA LEU A 78 -8.67 -11.19 -1.34
C LEU A 78 -7.52 -11.99 -0.71
N LEU A 79 -6.28 -11.50 -0.83
CA LEU A 79 -5.11 -12.08 -0.15
C LEU A 79 -5.29 -12.08 1.37
N ASN A 80 -5.72 -10.96 1.96
CA ASN A 80 -6.01 -10.87 3.39
C ASN A 80 -7.04 -11.92 3.84
N THR A 81 -8.08 -12.14 3.03
CA THR A 81 -9.11 -13.16 3.26
C THR A 81 -8.54 -14.57 3.16
N ARG A 82 -7.69 -14.85 2.16
CA ARG A 82 -7.00 -16.14 1.99
C ARG A 82 -6.08 -16.44 3.16
N LEU A 83 -5.27 -15.46 3.59
CA LEU A 83 -4.40 -15.58 4.76
C LEU A 83 -5.20 -15.92 6.02
N ALA A 84 -6.33 -15.24 6.25
CA ALA A 84 -7.21 -15.54 7.36
C ALA A 84 -7.75 -16.98 7.32
N ARG A 85 -8.24 -17.44 6.16
CA ARG A 85 -8.73 -18.82 5.96
C ARG A 85 -7.65 -19.87 6.20
N ARG A 86 -6.41 -19.57 5.82
CA ARG A 86 -5.23 -20.44 6.04
C ARG A 86 -4.62 -20.27 7.44
N LYS A 87 -5.28 -19.54 8.35
CA LYS A 87 -4.80 -19.23 9.70
C LYS A 87 -3.39 -18.63 9.72
N ARG A 88 -3.04 -17.84 8.68
CA ARG A 88 -1.78 -17.12 8.60
C ARG A 88 -1.90 -15.78 9.32
N PRO A 89 -1.03 -15.47 10.28
CA PRO A 89 -1.01 -14.16 10.93
C PRO A 89 -0.75 -13.04 9.93
N ARG A 90 -1.50 -11.94 10.03
CA ARG A 90 -1.40 -10.81 9.10
C ARG A 90 -1.71 -9.49 9.76
N TYR A 91 -0.96 -8.47 9.37
CA TYR A 91 -1.13 -7.07 9.79
C TYR A 91 -1.24 -6.20 8.54
N ARG A 92 -2.09 -5.17 8.60
CA ARG A 92 -2.34 -4.30 7.45
C ARG A 92 -1.95 -2.86 7.80
N VAL A 93 -1.28 -2.22 6.86
CA VAL A 93 -0.85 -0.83 6.94
C VAL A 93 -1.43 -0.11 5.72
N GLU A 94 -2.37 0.79 5.95
CA GLU A 94 -3.04 1.54 4.88
C GLU A 94 -3.56 2.85 5.47
N HIS A 95 -3.68 3.86 4.61
CA HIS A 95 -4.09 5.19 5.01
C HIS A 95 -5.50 5.20 5.63
N ARG A 96 -6.44 4.43 5.07
CA ARG A 96 -7.88 4.41 5.46
C ARG A 96 -8.23 3.38 6.54
N ARG A 97 -7.37 3.16 7.54
CA ARG A 97 -7.64 2.27 8.69
C ARG A 97 -8.43 2.99 9.79
N PRO A 98 -9.14 2.24 10.67
CA PRO A 98 -9.72 2.82 11.88
C PRO A 98 -8.68 3.61 12.67
N ALA A 99 -9.13 4.67 13.31
CA ALA A 99 -8.29 5.54 14.12
C ALA A 99 -7.46 4.72 15.11
N LEU A 100 -6.21 5.13 15.31
CA LEU A 100 -5.40 4.59 16.41
C LEU A 100 -6.00 5.08 17.73
N ALA A 101 -5.81 4.31 18.80
CA ALA A 101 -6.27 4.73 20.12
C ALA A 101 -5.60 6.06 20.52
N ASP A 102 -6.35 6.91 21.21
CA ASP A 102 -5.88 8.23 21.63
C ASP A 102 -4.99 8.10 22.89
N ARG A 103 -3.75 7.68 22.66
CA ARG A 103 -2.70 7.51 23.67
C ARG A 103 -1.37 7.98 23.10
N CYS A 104 -0.36 8.15 23.95
CA CYS A 104 0.98 8.51 23.53
C CYS A 104 1.53 7.50 22.50
N VAL A 105 2.30 8.00 21.54
CA VAL A 105 2.95 7.21 20.48
C VAL A 105 3.69 6.01 21.03
N ILE A 106 4.45 6.21 22.11
CA ILE A 106 5.23 5.14 22.74
C ILE A 106 4.34 3.99 23.25
N ASP A 107 3.17 4.31 23.80
CA ASP A 107 2.22 3.35 24.38
C ASP A 107 1.39 2.59 23.33
N LEU A 108 1.43 3.04 22.06
CA LEU A 108 0.75 2.36 20.96
C LEU A 108 1.60 1.23 20.38
N VAL A 109 2.92 1.27 20.55
CA VAL A 109 3.84 0.25 20.07
C VAL A 109 4.01 -0.84 21.13
N PRO A 110 3.70 -2.12 20.85
CA PRO A 110 3.76 -3.17 21.86
C PRO A 110 5.17 -3.46 22.39
N GLY A 111 5.26 -3.91 23.65
CA GLY A 111 6.51 -4.34 24.27
C GLY A 111 7.10 -3.30 25.22
N ASP A 112 8.33 -3.54 25.67
CA ASP A 112 9.04 -2.59 26.53
C ASP A 112 9.43 -1.31 25.76
N PRO A 113 9.71 -0.18 26.46
CA PRO A 113 10.05 1.09 25.83
C PRO A 113 11.25 0.99 24.87
N ALA A 114 12.26 0.18 25.18
CA ALA A 114 13.42 0.04 24.31
C ALA A 114 13.06 -0.65 22.99
N ARG A 115 12.18 -1.66 23.03
CA ARG A 115 11.64 -2.31 21.83
C ARG A 115 10.76 -1.36 21.03
N ALA A 116 9.91 -0.59 21.70
CA ALA A 116 9.06 0.41 21.05
C ALA A 116 9.90 1.47 20.32
N CYS A 117 10.91 2.05 20.99
CA CYS A 117 11.84 2.99 20.37
C CYS A 117 12.56 2.39 19.16
N ARG A 118 13.08 1.15 19.26
CA ARG A 118 13.72 0.48 18.11
C ARG A 118 12.78 0.33 16.92
N ALA A 119 11.52 -0.05 17.15
CA ALA A 119 10.54 -0.19 16.08
C ALA A 119 10.16 1.16 15.45
N LEU A 120 9.99 2.20 16.27
CA LEU A 120 9.75 3.57 15.80
C LEU A 120 10.92 4.07 14.94
N THR A 121 12.16 3.93 15.41
CA THR A 121 13.36 4.30 14.65
C THR A 121 13.44 3.55 13.32
N ARG A 122 13.20 2.23 13.30
CA ARG A 122 13.20 1.44 12.06
C ARG A 122 12.13 1.87 11.06
N ALA A 123 10.99 2.35 11.55
CA ALA A 123 9.94 2.92 10.71
C ALA A 123 10.19 4.39 10.33
N GLY A 124 11.35 4.96 10.66
CA GLY A 124 11.68 6.35 10.35
C GLY A 124 11.00 7.37 11.28
N LEU A 125 10.62 6.97 12.49
CA LEU A 125 9.94 7.80 13.51
C LEU A 125 10.76 7.89 14.81
N GLY A 126 12.09 7.97 14.70
CA GLY A 126 13.04 7.97 15.83
C GLY A 126 13.21 9.32 16.54
N ASP A 127 12.22 10.21 16.47
CA ASP A 127 12.26 11.53 17.12
C ASP A 127 11.65 11.43 18.53
N ALA A 128 12.45 11.70 19.55
CA ALA A 128 12.04 11.61 20.95
C ALA A 128 10.88 12.56 21.30
N THR A 129 10.76 13.70 20.60
CA THR A 129 9.68 14.68 20.83
C THR A 129 8.30 14.16 20.42
N LEU A 130 8.25 13.09 19.63
CA LEU A 130 7.00 12.46 19.19
C LEU A 130 6.48 11.43 20.18
N LEU A 131 7.31 10.92 21.11
CA LEU A 131 6.94 9.80 21.99
C LEU A 131 5.72 10.10 22.85
N GLY A 132 5.59 11.35 23.33
CA GLY A 132 4.46 11.81 24.15
C GLY A 132 3.24 12.28 23.37
N ARG A 133 3.33 12.41 22.04
CA ARG A 133 2.21 12.90 21.21
C ARG A 133 1.15 11.83 21.00
N THR A 134 -0.07 12.23 20.68
CA THR A 134 -1.14 11.32 20.26
C THR A 134 -1.27 11.25 18.73
N PRO A 135 -1.91 10.21 18.16
CA PRO A 135 -2.07 10.07 16.70
C PRO A 135 -2.74 11.25 15.99
N ASN A 136 -3.53 12.06 16.70
CA ASN A 136 -4.21 13.23 16.17
C ASN A 136 -3.26 14.43 16.00
N GLU A 137 -2.14 14.44 16.73
CA GLU A 137 -1.10 15.48 16.69
C GLU A 137 0.03 15.15 15.67
N LEU A 138 -0.10 14.02 14.97
CA LEU A 138 0.86 13.57 13.97
C LEU A 138 0.44 13.97 12.55
N SER A 139 1.43 14.28 11.70
CA SER A 139 1.22 14.38 10.26
C SER A 139 0.78 13.03 9.67
N GLU A 140 0.21 13.03 8.47
CA GLU A 140 -0.22 11.79 7.80
C GLU A 140 0.94 10.81 7.62
N GLY A 141 2.10 11.31 7.20
CA GLY A 141 3.32 10.53 7.06
C GLY A 141 3.88 9.99 8.38
N GLN A 142 3.78 10.75 9.48
CA GLN A 142 4.16 10.27 10.81
C GLN A 142 3.19 9.19 11.31
N ARG A 143 1.89 9.37 11.12
CA ARG A 143 0.85 8.40 11.48
C ARG A 143 1.00 7.10 10.68
N MET A 144 1.35 7.19 9.40
CA MET A 144 1.68 6.06 8.55
C MET A 144 2.88 5.26 9.09
N ARG A 145 3.98 5.94 9.40
CA ARG A 145 5.17 5.33 10.00
C ARG A 145 4.90 4.71 11.38
N LEU A 146 4.05 5.33 12.20
CA LEU A 146 3.57 4.75 13.47
C LEU A 146 2.82 3.43 13.22
N ARG A 147 1.89 3.38 12.26
CA ARG A 147 1.19 2.13 11.89
C ARG A 147 2.17 1.05 11.43
N LEU A 148 3.20 1.43 10.69
CA LEU A 148 4.24 0.52 10.25
C LEU A 148 5.03 -0.04 11.45
N ALA A 149 5.47 0.81 12.38
CA ALA A 149 6.16 0.38 13.61
C ALA A 149 5.33 -0.62 14.44
N ILE A 150 4.03 -0.35 14.60
CA ILE A 150 3.10 -1.26 15.29
C ILE A 150 2.99 -2.60 14.56
N ALA A 151 2.84 -2.57 13.23
CA ALA A 151 2.74 -3.79 12.42
C ALA A 151 4.01 -4.62 12.48
N MET A 152 5.19 -3.99 12.36
CA MET A 152 6.49 -4.64 12.45
C MET A 152 6.67 -5.32 13.81
N THR A 153 6.38 -4.62 14.89
CA THR A 153 6.53 -5.15 16.26
C THR A 153 5.65 -6.38 16.50
N ARG A 154 4.39 -6.33 16.03
CA ARG A 154 3.48 -7.47 16.14
C ARG A 154 3.89 -8.65 15.25
N ALA A 155 4.37 -8.35 14.05
CA ALA A 155 4.84 -9.37 13.11
C ALA A 155 6.11 -10.08 13.60
N GLU A 156 7.06 -9.36 14.20
CA GLU A 156 8.24 -9.95 14.84
C GLU A 156 7.88 -10.97 15.92
N ALA A 157 6.85 -10.69 16.72
CA ALA A 157 6.41 -11.58 17.78
C ALA A 157 5.64 -12.81 17.26
N THR A 158 5.40 -12.91 15.95
CA THR A 158 4.47 -13.87 15.38
C THR A 158 5.08 -14.63 14.20
N PRO A 159 5.51 -15.88 14.40
CA PRO A 159 6.13 -16.68 13.34
C PRO A 159 5.27 -16.79 12.09
N GLY A 160 5.88 -16.55 10.92
CA GLY A 160 5.21 -16.66 9.62
C GLY A 160 4.21 -15.53 9.33
N ALA A 161 4.32 -14.39 10.02
CA ALA A 161 3.48 -13.23 9.79
C ALA A 161 3.65 -12.58 8.40
N TRP A 162 2.57 -11.95 7.96
CA TRP A 162 2.49 -11.13 6.77
C TRP A 162 2.19 -9.67 7.14
N ILE A 163 2.81 -8.73 6.43
CA ILE A 163 2.42 -7.32 6.43
C ILE A 163 1.91 -6.98 5.04
N LEU A 164 0.69 -6.47 4.95
CA LEU A 164 0.07 -6.01 3.71
C LEU A 164 -0.03 -4.48 3.73
N ILE A 165 0.55 -3.84 2.74
CA ILE A 165 0.68 -2.38 2.66
C ILE A 165 -0.10 -1.89 1.45
N ASP A 166 -1.07 -0.98 1.66
CA ASP A 166 -1.88 -0.40 0.58
C ASP A 166 -1.84 1.13 0.63
N GLU A 167 -1.46 1.76 -0.49
CA GLU A 167 -1.40 3.23 -0.67
C GLU A 167 -0.69 3.99 0.46
N ALA A 168 0.35 3.40 1.02
CA ALA A 168 0.92 3.86 2.27
C ALA A 168 2.08 4.86 2.01
N TRP A 169 2.79 4.67 0.91
CA TRP A 169 3.97 5.44 0.51
C TRP A 169 3.63 6.83 -0.07
N SER A 170 2.40 7.04 -0.56
CA SER A 170 1.96 8.31 -1.12
C SER A 170 1.83 9.44 -0.08
N THR A 171 1.85 9.10 1.21
CA THR A 171 1.79 10.05 2.33
C THR A 171 3.16 10.58 2.75
N LEU A 172 4.23 10.10 2.12
CA LEU A 172 5.62 10.45 2.42
C LEU A 172 6.24 11.21 1.24
N ASP A 173 7.13 12.15 1.54
CA ASP A 173 8.09 12.66 0.55
C ASP A 173 9.01 11.54 0.07
N GLU A 174 9.60 11.72 -1.11
CA GLU A 174 10.37 10.68 -1.79
C GLU A 174 11.60 10.19 -0.99
N PRO A 175 12.45 11.07 -0.39
CA PRO A 175 13.53 10.63 0.49
C PRO A 175 13.05 9.81 1.70
N THR A 176 11.98 10.25 2.36
CA THR A 176 11.41 9.54 3.51
C THR A 176 10.81 8.19 3.10
N ALA A 177 10.13 8.14 1.96
CA ALA A 177 9.60 6.90 1.40
C ALA A 177 10.73 5.90 1.11
N PHE A 178 11.83 6.36 0.51
CA PHE A 178 12.98 5.51 0.15
C PHE A 178 13.64 4.89 1.39
N THR A 179 13.98 5.74 2.36
CA THR A 179 14.64 5.31 3.60
C THR A 179 13.75 4.35 4.41
N THR A 180 12.45 4.64 4.51
CA THR A 180 11.48 3.79 5.21
C THR A 180 11.28 2.44 4.50
N ALA A 181 11.16 2.44 3.17
CA ALA A 181 10.98 1.22 2.38
C ALA A 181 12.22 0.32 2.41
N SER A 182 13.41 0.92 2.31
CA SER A 182 14.67 0.20 2.43
C SER A 182 14.84 -0.41 3.82
N ALA A 183 14.57 0.34 4.89
CA ALA A 183 14.60 -0.18 6.26
C ALA A 183 13.61 -1.33 6.45
N LEU A 184 12.39 -1.20 5.90
CA LEU A 184 11.37 -2.25 5.94
C LEU A 184 11.85 -3.54 5.24
N ARG A 185 12.48 -3.44 4.06
CA ARG A 185 13.02 -4.61 3.34
C ARG A 185 14.08 -5.33 4.15
N HIS A 186 15.09 -4.60 4.65
CA HIS A 186 16.17 -5.20 5.44
C HIS A 186 15.63 -5.86 6.71
N TRP A 187 14.71 -5.18 7.38
CA TRP A 187 14.03 -5.72 8.55
C TRP A 187 13.22 -6.98 8.21
N ALA A 188 12.46 -6.98 7.11
CA ALA A 188 11.64 -8.12 6.71
C ALA A 188 12.49 -9.38 6.55
N LYS A 189 13.64 -9.26 5.88
CA LYS A 189 14.62 -10.34 5.70
C LYS A 189 15.11 -10.89 7.04
N ALA A 190 15.54 -10.01 7.95
CA ALA A 190 16.04 -10.40 9.26
C ALA A 190 14.95 -11.04 10.14
N ALA A 191 13.75 -10.45 10.17
CA ALA A 191 12.62 -10.93 10.97
C ALA A 191 11.88 -12.12 10.32
N ARG A 192 12.27 -12.53 9.10
CA ARG A 192 11.59 -13.55 8.29
C ARG A 192 10.09 -13.25 8.05
N VAL A 193 9.72 -11.97 8.03
CA VAL A 193 8.36 -11.50 7.78
C VAL A 193 8.13 -11.33 6.28
N ARG A 194 6.94 -11.68 5.80
CA ARG A 194 6.54 -11.47 4.41
C ARG A 194 5.88 -10.12 4.24
N VAL A 195 6.35 -9.30 3.31
CA VAL A 195 5.78 -7.97 3.06
C VAL A 195 5.21 -7.91 1.66
N VAL A 196 3.94 -7.53 1.54
CA VAL A 196 3.32 -7.25 0.25
C VAL A 196 2.95 -5.77 0.23
N SER A 197 3.45 -5.05 -0.76
CA SER A 197 3.09 -3.64 -0.98
C SER A 197 2.34 -3.50 -2.29
N ALA A 198 1.18 -2.83 -2.27
CA ALA A 198 0.49 -2.42 -3.48
C ALA A 198 0.78 -0.97 -3.83
N GLY A 199 1.00 -0.70 -5.12
CA GLY A 199 1.12 0.66 -5.65
C GLY A 199 1.62 0.68 -7.09
N SER A 200 2.08 1.83 -7.55
CA SER A 200 2.58 1.99 -8.92
C SER A 200 4.03 1.51 -9.05
N PRO A 201 4.40 0.81 -10.14
CA PRO A 201 5.73 0.25 -10.31
C PRO A 201 6.82 1.31 -10.41
N GLU A 202 6.54 2.44 -11.05
CA GLU A 202 7.50 3.51 -11.34
C GLU A 202 8.03 4.17 -10.06
N ARG A 203 7.30 4.06 -8.95
CA ARG A 203 7.73 4.57 -7.65
C ARG A 203 8.25 3.46 -6.77
N LEU A 204 7.54 2.32 -6.67
CA LEU A 204 7.84 1.35 -5.62
C LEU A 204 8.91 0.32 -5.97
N ALA A 205 9.22 0.10 -7.25
CA ALA A 205 10.26 -0.85 -7.62
C ALA A 205 11.63 -0.40 -7.11
N ASP A 206 11.93 0.89 -7.21
CA ASP A 206 13.20 1.47 -6.77
C ASP A 206 13.25 1.67 -5.25
N LEU A 207 12.12 2.05 -4.64
CA LEU A 207 12.02 2.25 -3.19
C LEU A 207 12.11 0.93 -2.42
N LEU A 208 11.30 -0.07 -2.81
CA LEU A 208 11.15 -1.32 -2.07
C LEU A 208 12.18 -2.37 -2.49
N GLN A 209 12.72 -2.31 -3.72
CA GLN A 209 13.57 -3.34 -4.33
C GLN A 209 13.03 -4.76 -4.07
N PRO A 210 11.82 -5.06 -4.54
CA PRO A 210 11.11 -6.28 -4.15
C PRO A 210 11.80 -7.53 -4.70
N ASP A 211 11.72 -8.63 -3.95
CA ASP A 211 12.20 -9.95 -4.39
C ASP A 211 11.32 -10.52 -5.51
N ALA A 212 10.04 -10.15 -5.52
CA ALA A 212 9.09 -10.53 -6.55
C ALA A 212 8.11 -9.39 -6.90
N LEU A 213 7.62 -9.39 -8.13
CA LEU A 213 6.62 -8.45 -8.62
C LEU A 213 5.46 -9.23 -9.23
N VAL A 214 4.24 -8.89 -8.82
CA VAL A 214 3.01 -9.33 -9.49
C VAL A 214 2.36 -8.12 -10.13
N TYR A 215 2.21 -8.14 -11.45
CA TYR A 215 1.57 -7.09 -12.23
C TYR A 215 0.12 -7.46 -12.51
N LEU A 216 -0.81 -6.57 -12.18
CA LEU A 216 -2.23 -6.69 -12.45
C LEU A 216 -2.63 -5.65 -13.51
N GLY A 217 -2.92 -6.14 -14.72
CA GLY A 217 -3.32 -5.31 -15.86
C GLY A 217 -4.79 -4.89 -15.80
N VAL A 218 -5.12 -3.81 -16.51
CA VAL A 218 -6.50 -3.33 -16.67
C VAL A 218 -7.35 -4.26 -17.56
N ASP A 219 -6.69 -5.09 -18.36
CA ASP A 219 -7.26 -6.15 -19.20
C ASP A 219 -7.46 -7.48 -18.44
N SER A 220 -7.37 -7.46 -17.11
CA SER A 220 -7.43 -8.66 -16.26
C SER A 220 -6.27 -9.64 -16.46
N SER A 221 -5.15 -9.20 -17.06
CA SER A 221 -3.90 -9.95 -17.11
C SER A 221 -3.21 -9.98 -15.74
N VAL A 222 -2.52 -11.10 -15.45
CA VAL A 222 -1.72 -11.27 -14.24
C VAL A 222 -0.36 -11.82 -14.63
N HIS A 223 0.69 -11.03 -14.42
CA HIS A 223 2.07 -11.42 -14.73
C HIS A 223 2.90 -11.47 -13.46
N THR A 224 3.89 -12.36 -13.44
CA THR A 224 4.82 -12.51 -12.30
C THR A 224 6.23 -12.36 -12.82
N ILE A 225 6.98 -11.47 -12.19
CA ILE A 225 8.39 -11.24 -12.46
C ILE A 225 9.12 -11.50 -11.14
N GLU A 226 9.87 -12.59 -11.08
CA GLU A 226 10.73 -12.90 -9.94
C GLU A 226 12.13 -12.35 -10.24
N ARG A 227 12.73 -11.60 -9.32
CA ARG A 227 14.14 -11.25 -9.47
C ARG A 227 14.96 -12.48 -9.13
N GLY A 228 15.74 -12.96 -10.10
CA GLY A 228 16.68 -14.06 -9.90
C GLY A 228 17.58 -13.78 -8.69
N ARG A 229 17.80 -14.79 -7.85
CA ARG A 229 18.76 -14.71 -6.75
C ARG A 229 20.14 -14.50 -7.36
N ALA A 230 20.69 -13.29 -7.24
CA ALA A 230 22.12 -13.09 -7.33
C ALA A 230 22.78 -13.60 -6.03
#